data_AF-A0A9E2YBW9-F1
#
_entry.id   AF-A0A9E2YBW9-F1
#
_cell.length_a   1.000
_cell.length_b   1.000
_cell.length_c   1.000
_cell.angle_alpha   90.00
_cell.angle_beta   90.00
_cell.angle_gamma   90.00
#
_symmetry.space_group_name_H-M   'P 1'
#
loop_
_entity.id
_entity.type
_entity.pdbx_description
1 polymer ?
#
loop_
_entity_poly.entity_id
_entity_poly.type
_entity_poly.pdbx_seq_one_letter_code
_entity_poly.pdbx_strand_id
1 'polypeptide(L)'
;MSSQTHAWNRHALGAFAVLGIALALSACGSSGTTAGSSSSRPGVVTTLPGNETCEGRAPQNAASPDIYRQQYADDLAGPLKDRLRTYDSATASGDSARIGQAAGALDTDIRADARLVDIPRLYGCYDQKVLTRLQDATEAFATTLDAMSCASANMCNRKQTEVLALVAQAAPQERSAVEAFNAYAAQFGGEQLPTPRTSAGPRSWRV
;
A
#
# COMPACT_ATOMS: atom_id res chain seq x y z
N MET A 1 38.24 30.48 19.61
CA MET A 1 38.29 29.06 19.17
C MET A 1 37.32 28.94 18.02
N SER A 2 37.87 28.79 16.81
CA SER A 2 37.13 28.77 15.55
C SER A 2 37.00 27.34 15.06
N SER A 3 35.80 26.93 14.67
CA SER A 3 35.63 25.79 13.75
C SER A 3 34.58 26.16 12.71
N GLN A 4 35.08 26.54 11.53
CA GLN A 4 34.40 26.38 10.26
C GLN A 4 34.81 25.03 9.66
N THR A 5 33.87 24.31 9.05
CA THR A 5 34.07 23.36 7.93
C THR A 5 32.68 23.09 7.35
N HIS A 6 32.27 23.79 6.29
CA HIS A 6 32.45 23.49 4.86
C HIS A 6 31.65 22.30 4.29
N ALA A 7 30.67 22.68 3.46
CA ALA A 7 30.47 22.27 2.07
C ALA A 7 29.88 20.90 1.69
N TRP A 8 28.85 21.05 0.85
CA TRP A 8 28.09 20.14 0.01
C TRP A 8 28.83 19.20 -0.97
N ASN A 9 28.08 18.17 -1.36
CA ASN A 9 28.02 17.46 -2.66
C ASN A 9 29.20 16.60 -3.12
N ARG A 10 28.91 15.33 -3.47
CA ARG A 10 28.98 14.82 -4.86
C ARG A 10 28.52 13.36 -5.00
N HIS A 11 27.87 13.11 -6.14
CA HIS A 11 27.43 11.85 -6.72
C HIS A 11 28.54 10.77 -6.81
N ALA A 12 28.13 9.50 -6.70
CA ALA A 12 28.86 8.38 -7.28
C ALA A 12 27.87 7.44 -7.97
N LEU A 13 27.79 7.56 -9.30
CA LEU A 13 27.24 6.54 -10.20
C LEU A 13 28.30 5.44 -10.33
N GLY A 14 27.96 4.23 -9.88
CA GLY A 14 28.76 3.02 -10.10
C GLY A 14 28.11 2.13 -11.13
N ALA A 15 28.58 2.22 -12.38
CA ALA A 15 28.26 1.28 -13.45
C ALA A 15 28.98 -0.05 -13.21
N PHE A 16 28.27 -1.18 -13.32
CA PHE A 16 28.88 -2.49 -13.54
C PHE A 16 28.27 -3.13 -14.78
N ALA A 17 29.06 -3.13 -15.85
CA ALA A 17 28.88 -3.99 -17.00
C ALA A 17 29.63 -5.31 -16.75
N VAL A 18 28.96 -6.45 -16.97
CA VAL A 18 29.63 -7.74 -17.16
C VAL A 18 29.05 -8.39 -18.42
N LEU A 19 29.93 -8.65 -19.38
CA LEU A 19 29.69 -9.25 -20.69
C LEU A 19 30.09 -10.74 -20.65
N GLY A 20 29.21 -11.62 -21.15
CA GLY A 20 29.54 -12.88 -21.86
C GLY A 20 30.13 -14.04 -21.04
N ILE A 21 30.03 -15.34 -21.37
CA ILE A 21 29.54 -16.18 -22.48
C ILE A 21 29.38 -17.61 -21.87
N ALA A 22 28.45 -18.43 -22.39
CA ALA A 22 28.66 -19.84 -22.80
C ALA A 22 27.49 -20.79 -22.49
N LEU A 23 27.08 -21.52 -23.53
CA LEU A 23 26.17 -22.66 -23.55
C LEU A 23 26.82 -23.91 -22.95
N ALA A 24 26.03 -24.74 -22.25
CA ALA A 24 26.24 -26.18 -22.19
C ALA A 24 24.89 -26.90 -21.96
N LEU A 25 24.53 -27.78 -22.91
CA LEU A 25 23.51 -28.81 -22.76
C LEU A 25 24.11 -30.04 -22.05
N SER A 26 23.18 -30.88 -21.55
CA SER A 26 23.25 -32.31 -21.21
C SER A 26 23.62 -32.70 -19.77
N ALA A 27 22.63 -33.24 -19.04
CA ALA A 27 22.64 -34.63 -18.57
C ALA A 27 21.27 -35.04 -17.97
N CYS A 28 20.76 -36.17 -18.45
CA CYS A 28 19.72 -37.00 -17.86
C CYS A 28 20.38 -37.91 -16.80
N GLY A 29 19.71 -38.22 -15.68
CA GLY A 29 20.19 -39.24 -14.73
C GLY A 29 19.41 -39.32 -13.41
N SER A 30 18.56 -40.34 -13.29
CA SER A 30 17.77 -40.71 -12.09
C SER A 30 18.57 -41.38 -10.97
N SER A 31 18.02 -41.31 -9.75
CA SER A 31 17.98 -42.28 -8.62
C SER A 31 18.26 -41.56 -7.28
N GLY A 32 17.56 -41.72 -6.16
CA GLY A 32 16.38 -42.48 -5.73
C GLY A 32 16.27 -42.37 -4.20
N THR A 33 15.03 -42.36 -3.66
CA THR A 33 14.61 -42.65 -2.25
C THR A 33 15.15 -41.73 -1.11
N THR A 34 14.44 -41.37 -0.02
CA THR A 34 13.34 -41.95 0.77
C THR A 34 12.55 -40.87 1.55
N ALA A 35 11.24 -41.11 1.70
CA ALA A 35 10.36 -40.88 2.85
C ALA A 35 10.60 -39.72 3.86
N GLY A 36 9.56 -38.90 4.03
CA GLY A 36 9.35 -38.06 5.22
C GLY A 36 7.86 -37.74 5.41
N SER A 37 7.27 -38.29 6.47
CA SER A 37 5.84 -38.35 6.77
C SER A 37 5.16 -37.01 7.10
N SER A 38 3.88 -36.97 6.77
CA SER A 38 2.76 -36.31 7.49
C SER A 38 3.02 -35.06 8.33
N SER A 39 2.46 -33.95 7.89
CA SER A 39 1.83 -32.97 8.79
C SER A 39 0.53 -32.48 8.18
N SER A 40 -0.57 -33.08 8.61
CA SER A 40 -1.92 -32.60 8.39
C SER A 40 -2.11 -31.26 9.11
N ARG A 41 -1.85 -30.17 8.39
CA ARG A 41 -2.32 -28.82 8.71
C ARG A 41 -3.18 -28.36 7.54
N PRO A 42 -4.24 -27.56 7.78
CA PRO A 42 -5.21 -27.24 6.75
C PRO A 42 -4.47 -26.57 5.60
N GLY A 43 -4.56 -27.15 4.40
CA GLY A 43 -4.00 -26.53 3.21
C GLY A 43 -4.56 -25.12 3.09
N VAL A 44 -3.70 -24.12 3.04
CA VAL A 44 -4.08 -22.79 2.58
C VAL A 44 -4.56 -22.99 1.16
N VAL A 45 -5.86 -22.91 1.03
CA VAL A 45 -6.59 -23.12 -0.20
C VAL A 45 -6.22 -21.98 -1.15
N THR A 46 -5.42 -22.28 -2.17
CA THR A 46 -5.36 -21.47 -3.40
C THR A 46 -6.65 -21.73 -4.20
N THR A 47 -7.80 -21.36 -3.66
CA THR A 47 -9.03 -21.24 -4.47
C THR A 47 -9.75 -19.98 -4.06
N LEU A 48 -9.75 -19.02 -4.97
CA LEU A 48 -10.78 -18.00 -5.02
C LEU A 48 -12.15 -18.71 -5.16
N PRO A 49 -13.11 -18.53 -4.24
CA PRO A 49 -14.48 -18.98 -4.43
C PRO A 49 -15.26 -17.86 -5.16
N GLY A 50 -15.57 -18.07 -6.42
CA GLY A 50 -16.32 -17.14 -7.27
C GLY A 50 -15.70 -17.01 -8.66
N ASN A 51 -16.47 -17.32 -9.71
CA ASN A 51 -15.99 -17.78 -11.01
C ASN A 51 -15.36 -16.73 -11.97
N GLU A 52 -14.46 -15.85 -11.53
CA GLU A 52 -13.64 -15.03 -12.44
C GLU A 52 -12.23 -14.79 -11.86
N THR A 53 -11.34 -15.77 -12.00
CA THR A 53 -10.07 -15.83 -11.24
C THR A 53 -8.93 -16.20 -12.17
N CYS A 54 -8.19 -15.24 -12.73
CA CYS A 54 -6.98 -15.49 -13.51
C CYS A 54 -7.08 -16.61 -14.59
N GLU A 55 -8.28 -16.96 -15.07
CA GLU A 55 -8.47 -18.14 -15.94
C GLU A 55 -7.69 -17.94 -17.24
N GLY A 56 -6.78 -18.87 -17.53
CA GLY A 56 -5.94 -18.86 -18.73
C GLY A 56 -4.66 -18.03 -18.65
N ARG A 57 -4.32 -17.39 -17.52
CA ARG A 57 -3.05 -16.68 -17.35
C ARG A 57 -2.15 -17.36 -16.33
N ALA A 58 -0.90 -17.63 -16.70
CA ALA A 58 0.12 -18.10 -15.77
C ALA A 58 0.28 -17.07 -14.64
N PRO A 59 0.45 -17.50 -13.37
CA PRO A 59 0.75 -16.59 -12.28
C PRO A 59 1.99 -15.76 -12.63
N GLN A 60 1.86 -14.43 -12.67
CA GLN A 60 2.94 -13.54 -13.10
C GLN A 60 4.03 -13.35 -12.02
N ASN A 61 3.78 -13.84 -10.81
CA ASN A 61 4.78 -13.95 -9.77
C ASN A 61 4.62 -15.34 -9.08
N ALA A 62 5.71 -16.09 -9.04
CA ALA A 62 5.78 -17.46 -8.53
C ALA A 62 6.16 -17.54 -7.03
N ALA A 63 6.28 -16.40 -6.35
CA ALA A 63 6.55 -16.37 -4.92
C ALA A 63 5.41 -17.05 -4.12
N SER A 64 5.74 -17.60 -2.96
CA SER A 64 4.75 -18.21 -2.07
C SER A 64 3.81 -17.15 -1.48
N PRO A 65 2.53 -17.47 -1.21
CA PRO A 65 1.58 -16.58 -0.56
C PRO A 65 2.11 -15.84 0.68
N ASP A 66 2.94 -16.50 1.49
CA ASP A 66 3.49 -15.91 2.72
C ASP A 66 4.49 -14.77 2.46
N ILE A 67 5.21 -14.79 1.33
CA ILE A 67 6.12 -13.70 0.94
C ILE A 67 5.31 -12.44 0.63
N TYR A 68 4.21 -12.55 -0.11
CA TYR A 68 3.34 -11.40 -0.39
C TYR A 68 2.66 -10.88 0.86
N ARG A 69 2.26 -11.79 1.77
CA ARG A 69 1.66 -11.39 3.04
C ARG A 69 2.62 -10.53 3.86
N GLN A 70 3.88 -10.96 3.95
CA GLN A 70 4.91 -10.23 4.68
C GLN A 70 5.26 -8.91 3.98
N GLN A 71 5.47 -8.94 2.67
CA GLN A 71 5.77 -7.74 1.89
C GLN A 71 4.65 -6.70 2.00
N TYR A 72 3.39 -7.12 1.88
CA TYR A 72 2.26 -6.24 2.07
C TYR A 72 2.19 -5.67 3.49
N ALA A 73 2.47 -6.49 4.51
CA ALA A 73 2.46 -6.02 5.90
C ALA A 73 3.53 -4.95 6.15
N ASP A 74 4.76 -5.19 5.70
CA ASP A 74 5.91 -4.33 5.96
C ASP A 74 5.92 -3.07 5.09
N ASP A 75 5.67 -3.22 3.79
CA ASP A 75 5.86 -2.15 2.81
C ASP A 75 4.62 -1.28 2.62
N LEU A 76 3.41 -1.79 2.96
CA LEU A 76 2.15 -1.08 2.72
C LEU A 76 1.31 -0.93 3.99
N ALA A 77 0.88 -2.02 4.61
CA ALA A 77 -0.12 -1.96 5.69
C ALA A 77 0.40 -1.23 6.93
N GLY A 78 1.64 -1.50 7.35
CA GLY A 78 2.28 -0.83 8.48
C GLY A 78 2.40 0.69 8.28
N PRO A 79 3.11 1.15 7.23
CA PRO A 79 3.23 2.57 6.92
C PRO A 79 1.88 3.28 6.76
N LEU A 80 0.94 2.69 6.02
CA LEU A 80 -0.37 3.28 5.77
C LEU A 80 -1.20 3.41 7.05
N LYS A 81 -1.13 2.43 7.96
CA LYS A 81 -1.79 2.53 9.28
C LYS A 81 -1.24 3.70 10.11
N ASP A 82 0.07 3.89 10.11
CA ASP A 82 0.71 5.00 10.82
C ASP A 82 0.31 6.36 10.24
N ARG A 83 0.18 6.46 8.90
CA ARG A 83 -0.30 7.65 8.21
C ARG A 83 -1.76 7.95 8.50
N LEU A 84 -2.64 6.96 8.40
CA LEU A 84 -4.07 7.09 8.72
C LEU A 84 -4.25 7.57 10.17
N ARG A 85 -3.51 7.01 11.12
CA ARG A 85 -3.51 7.47 12.52
C ARG A 85 -3.05 8.93 12.67
N THR A 86 -2.03 9.33 11.92
CA THR A 86 -1.52 10.71 11.94
C THR A 86 -2.55 11.68 11.37
N TYR A 87 -3.18 11.32 10.25
CA TYR A 87 -4.27 12.07 9.64
C TYR A 87 -5.46 12.19 10.61
N ASP A 88 -5.86 11.09 11.24
CA ASP A 88 -6.90 11.08 12.26
C ASP A 88 -6.57 12.01 13.44
N SER A 89 -5.35 11.97 13.95
CA SER A 89 -4.94 12.89 15.03
C SER A 89 -4.98 14.35 14.58
N ALA A 90 -4.64 14.64 13.33
CA ALA A 90 -4.68 15.98 12.77
C ALA A 90 -6.13 16.48 12.61
N THR A 91 -7.03 15.66 12.06
CA THR A 91 -8.46 16.01 11.90
C THR A 91 -9.13 16.25 13.25
N ALA A 92 -8.80 15.46 14.28
CA ALA A 92 -9.30 15.67 15.64
C ALA A 92 -8.83 16.99 16.29
N SER A 93 -7.71 17.56 15.83
CA SER A 93 -7.18 18.81 16.37
C SER A 93 -7.89 20.06 15.85
N GLY A 94 -8.53 19.97 14.67
CA GLY A 94 -9.14 21.12 13.98
C GLY A 94 -8.17 22.15 13.41
N ASP A 95 -6.85 21.95 13.56
CA ASP A 95 -5.81 22.83 13.03
C ASP A 95 -5.63 22.59 11.52
N SER A 96 -6.07 23.56 10.72
CA SER A 96 -6.02 23.48 9.25
C SER A 96 -4.62 23.23 8.69
N ALA A 97 -3.57 23.75 9.32
CA ALA A 97 -2.20 23.55 8.84
C ALA A 97 -1.73 22.11 9.11
N ARG A 98 -2.00 21.59 10.30
CA ARG A 98 -1.71 20.19 10.64
C ARG A 98 -2.51 19.21 9.79
N ILE A 99 -3.79 19.50 9.55
CA ILE A 99 -4.65 18.70 8.69
C ILE A 99 -4.07 18.63 7.28
N GLY A 100 -3.70 19.76 6.70
CA GLY A 100 -3.13 19.80 5.36
C GLY A 100 -1.81 19.06 5.23
N GLN A 101 -0.89 19.20 6.20
CA GLN A 101 0.38 18.46 6.21
C GLN A 101 0.16 16.94 6.29
N ALA A 102 -0.72 16.50 7.18
CA ALA A 102 -1.04 15.07 7.30
C ALA A 102 -1.76 14.55 6.05
N ALA A 103 -2.66 15.35 5.47
CA ALA A 103 -3.36 15.00 4.24
C ALA A 103 -2.41 14.84 3.05
N GLY A 104 -1.47 15.77 2.85
CA GLY A 104 -0.48 15.67 1.76
C GLY A 104 0.46 14.47 1.90
N ALA A 105 0.86 14.13 3.13
CA ALA A 105 1.65 12.93 3.38
C ALA A 105 0.85 11.64 3.09
N LEU A 106 -0.42 11.60 3.51
CA LEU A 106 -1.30 10.45 3.24
C LEU A 106 -1.64 10.31 1.75
N ASP A 107 -1.88 11.42 1.03
CA ASP A 107 -2.07 11.42 -0.43
C ASP A 107 -0.88 10.79 -1.16
N THR A 108 0.33 11.21 -0.80
CA THR A 108 1.57 10.70 -1.40
C THR A 108 1.66 9.17 -1.26
N ASP A 109 1.42 8.66 -0.05
CA ASP A 109 1.53 7.23 0.23
C ASP A 109 0.40 6.44 -0.44
N ILE A 110 -0.86 6.92 -0.39
CA ILE A 110 -1.99 6.28 -1.09
C ILE A 110 -1.75 6.19 -2.59
N ARG A 111 -1.24 7.26 -3.23
CA ARG A 111 -0.93 7.26 -4.67
C ARG A 111 0.25 6.36 -5.01
N ALA A 112 1.23 6.22 -4.12
CA ALA A 112 2.32 5.27 -4.30
C ALA A 112 1.80 3.83 -4.22
N ASP A 113 0.97 3.53 -3.23
CA ASP A 113 0.42 2.19 -2.97
C ASP A 113 -0.58 1.76 -4.06
N ALA A 114 -1.43 2.68 -4.53
CA ALA A 114 -2.33 2.43 -5.66
C ALA A 114 -1.57 2.10 -6.96
N ARG A 115 -0.32 2.57 -7.13
CA ARG A 115 0.52 2.18 -8.28
C ARG A 115 1.19 0.83 -8.09
N LEU A 116 1.43 0.40 -6.85
CA LEU A 116 2.09 -0.88 -6.57
C LEU A 116 1.17 -2.07 -6.85
N VAL A 117 -0.14 -1.90 -6.62
CA VAL A 117 -1.16 -2.93 -6.95
C VAL A 117 -1.36 -3.10 -8.46
N ASP A 118 -0.95 -2.11 -9.26
CA ASP A 118 -0.98 -2.13 -10.73
C ASP A 118 0.24 -2.80 -11.37
N ILE A 119 1.13 -3.38 -10.55
CA ILE A 119 2.32 -4.09 -11.02
C ILE A 119 2.14 -5.58 -10.69
N PRO A 120 1.47 -6.36 -11.57
CA PRO A 120 1.22 -7.79 -11.33
C PRO A 120 2.47 -8.63 -11.05
N ARG A 121 3.64 -8.20 -11.55
CA ARG A 121 4.93 -8.86 -11.24
C ARG A 121 5.38 -8.70 -9.78
N LEU A 122 4.87 -7.70 -9.05
CA LEU A 122 5.25 -7.46 -7.66
C LEU A 122 4.34 -8.22 -6.70
N TYR A 123 3.03 -8.22 -6.93
CA TYR A 123 2.08 -8.78 -5.97
C TYR A 123 1.25 -9.98 -6.51
N GLY A 124 1.36 -10.34 -7.79
CA GLY A 124 0.65 -11.50 -8.36
C GLY A 124 -0.60 -11.12 -9.15
N CYS A 125 -1.38 -12.13 -9.56
CA CYS A 125 -2.63 -11.94 -10.31
C CYS A 125 -3.81 -11.91 -9.33
N TYR A 126 -4.57 -10.82 -9.33
CA TYR A 126 -5.71 -10.58 -8.44
C TYR A 126 -7.00 -10.33 -9.22
N ASP A 127 -8.13 -10.45 -8.53
CA ASP A 127 -9.45 -10.12 -9.09
C ASP A 127 -9.47 -8.66 -9.59
N GLN A 128 -9.75 -8.50 -10.88
CA GLN A 128 -9.74 -7.20 -11.54
C GLN A 128 -10.80 -6.24 -10.97
N LYS A 129 -11.96 -6.75 -10.51
CA LYS A 129 -12.99 -5.92 -9.87
C LYS A 129 -12.49 -5.37 -8.53
N VAL A 130 -11.74 -6.18 -7.78
CA VAL A 130 -11.13 -5.74 -6.52
C VAL A 130 -10.07 -4.67 -6.79
N LEU A 131 -9.22 -4.87 -7.81
CA LEU A 131 -8.21 -3.88 -8.21
C LEU A 131 -8.84 -2.57 -8.68
N THR A 132 -9.85 -2.62 -9.55
CA THR A 132 -10.57 -1.42 -10.01
C THR A 132 -11.24 -0.69 -8.85
N ARG A 133 -11.89 -1.41 -7.92
CA ARG A 133 -12.47 -0.79 -6.72
C ARG A 133 -11.41 -0.11 -5.86
N LEU A 134 -10.23 -0.70 -5.73
CA LEU A 134 -9.12 -0.12 -4.99
C LEU A 134 -8.63 1.18 -5.65
N GLN A 135 -8.40 1.17 -6.96
CA GLN A 135 -8.02 2.36 -7.72
C GLN A 135 -9.04 3.49 -7.58
N ASP A 136 -10.32 3.20 -7.81
CA ASP A 136 -11.38 4.21 -7.77
C ASP A 136 -11.52 4.83 -6.37
N ALA A 137 -11.50 4.00 -5.33
CA ALA A 137 -11.65 4.46 -3.95
C ALA A 137 -10.43 5.27 -3.48
N THR A 138 -9.23 4.83 -3.84
CA THR A 138 -7.98 5.53 -3.48
C THR A 138 -7.83 6.84 -4.24
N GLU A 139 -8.16 6.90 -5.54
CA GLU A 139 -8.10 8.13 -6.32
C GLU A 139 -9.10 9.18 -5.80
N ALA A 140 -10.32 8.77 -5.47
CA ALA A 140 -11.33 9.65 -4.91
C ALA A 140 -10.88 10.26 -3.57
N PHE A 141 -10.28 9.47 -2.69
CA PHE A 141 -9.78 9.94 -1.40
C PHE A 141 -8.53 10.81 -1.56
N ALA A 142 -7.55 10.35 -2.34
CA ALA A 142 -6.32 11.08 -2.67
C ALA A 142 -6.59 12.47 -3.25
N THR A 143 -7.57 12.58 -4.15
CA THR A 143 -7.98 13.88 -4.72
C THR A 143 -8.45 14.86 -3.65
N THR A 144 -9.21 14.40 -2.65
CA THR A 144 -9.67 15.26 -1.56
C THR A 144 -8.54 15.59 -0.58
N LEU A 145 -7.61 14.66 -0.36
CA LEU A 145 -6.41 14.88 0.46
C LEU A 145 -5.48 15.94 -0.18
N ASP A 146 -5.25 15.87 -1.48
CA ASP A 146 -4.51 16.90 -2.22
C ASP A 146 -5.23 18.27 -2.13
N ALA A 147 -6.55 18.30 -2.30
CA ALA A 147 -7.33 19.52 -2.12
C ALA A 147 -7.20 20.10 -0.70
N MET A 148 -7.17 19.26 0.34
CA MET A 148 -6.92 19.68 1.73
C MET A 148 -5.51 20.26 1.89
N SER A 149 -4.50 19.61 1.33
CA SER A 149 -3.12 20.08 1.35
C SER A 149 -2.99 21.46 0.68
N CYS A 150 -3.49 21.60 -0.55
CA CYS A 150 -3.58 22.87 -1.27
C CYS A 150 -4.33 23.96 -0.48
N ALA A 151 -5.51 23.63 0.06
CA ALA A 151 -6.32 24.57 0.85
C ALA A 151 -5.57 25.06 2.09
N SER A 152 -4.88 24.17 2.81
CA SER A 152 -4.11 24.53 4.00
C SER A 152 -2.99 25.55 3.73
N ALA A 153 -2.43 25.52 2.52
CA ALA A 153 -1.38 26.41 2.05
C ALA A 153 -1.91 27.64 1.29
N ASN A 154 -3.23 27.81 1.15
CA ASN A 154 -3.87 28.81 0.27
C ASN A 154 -3.35 28.75 -1.19
N MET A 155 -3.15 27.54 -1.71
CA MET A 155 -2.65 27.28 -3.07
C MET A 155 -3.74 26.63 -3.94
N CYS A 156 -3.44 26.41 -5.22
CA CYS A 156 -4.31 25.67 -6.15
C CYS A 156 -5.74 26.27 -6.29
N ASN A 157 -5.86 27.60 -6.14
CA ASN A 157 -7.14 28.33 -6.08
C ASN A 157 -8.07 27.90 -4.94
N ARG A 158 -7.51 27.37 -3.84
CA ARG A 158 -8.21 26.98 -2.62
C ARG A 158 -7.85 27.90 -1.46
N LYS A 159 -8.72 27.95 -0.45
CA LYS A 159 -8.57 28.75 0.76
C LYS A 159 -8.54 27.87 2.00
N GLN A 160 -7.78 28.29 3.02
CA GLN A 160 -7.67 27.57 4.29
C GLN A 160 -9.02 27.35 4.99
N THR A 161 -9.99 28.23 4.75
CA THR A 161 -11.37 28.12 5.26
C THR A 161 -12.11 26.89 4.72
N GLU A 162 -11.67 26.30 3.61
CA GLU A 162 -12.28 25.09 3.01
C GLU A 162 -11.85 23.79 3.70
N VAL A 163 -10.76 23.81 4.50
CA VAL A 163 -10.14 22.57 5.02
C VAL A 163 -11.13 21.72 5.82
N LEU A 164 -11.93 22.31 6.71
CA LEU A 164 -12.89 21.55 7.52
C LEU A 164 -14.04 20.96 6.68
N ALA A 165 -14.47 21.66 5.63
CA ALA A 165 -15.47 21.13 4.71
C ALA A 165 -14.91 19.94 3.91
N LEU A 166 -13.65 20.02 3.50
CA LEU A 166 -12.95 18.93 2.82
C LEU A 166 -12.71 17.72 3.73
N VAL A 167 -12.46 17.91 5.03
CA VAL A 167 -12.41 16.81 6.01
C VAL A 167 -13.75 16.08 6.08
N ALA A 168 -14.87 16.82 6.13
CA ALA A 168 -16.20 16.21 6.14
C ALA A 168 -16.49 15.44 4.83
N GLN A 169 -16.03 15.93 3.68
CA GLN A 169 -16.11 15.25 2.39
C GLN A 169 -15.25 13.97 2.35
N ALA A 170 -14.06 14.00 2.96
CA ALA A 170 -13.12 12.89 2.96
C ALA A 170 -13.56 11.71 3.83
N ALA A 171 -14.30 11.93 4.92
CA ALA A 171 -14.68 10.86 5.85
C ALA A 171 -15.33 9.61 5.18
N PRO A 172 -16.34 9.72 4.30
CA PRO A 172 -16.87 8.55 3.58
C PRO A 172 -15.88 7.97 2.55
N GLN A 173 -14.98 8.78 1.99
CA GLN A 173 -13.99 8.34 1.01
C GLN A 173 -12.85 7.55 1.66
N GLU A 174 -12.37 8.00 2.83
CA GLU A 174 -11.38 7.30 3.65
C GLU A 174 -11.87 5.89 3.99
N ARG A 175 -13.14 5.77 4.43
CA ARG A 175 -13.75 4.47 4.70
C ARG A 175 -13.76 3.57 3.48
N SER A 176 -14.20 4.10 2.34
CA SER A 176 -14.24 3.37 1.06
C SER A 176 -12.85 2.87 0.66
N ALA A 177 -11.83 3.72 0.79
CA ALA A 177 -10.44 3.38 0.47
C ALA A 177 -9.91 2.27 1.41
N VAL A 178 -10.12 2.39 2.71
CA VAL A 178 -9.72 1.35 3.69
C VAL A 178 -10.42 0.02 3.44
N GLU A 179 -11.72 0.03 3.13
CA GLU A 179 -12.46 -1.19 2.77
C GLU A 179 -11.91 -1.82 1.48
N ALA A 180 -11.48 -1.01 0.51
CA ALA A 180 -10.89 -1.52 -0.72
C ALA A 180 -9.48 -2.12 -0.50
N PHE A 181 -8.64 -1.49 0.32
CA PHE A 181 -7.36 -2.07 0.74
C PHE A 181 -7.55 -3.40 1.46
N ASN A 182 -8.54 -3.49 2.35
CA ASN A 182 -8.88 -4.71 3.06
C ASN A 182 -9.38 -5.83 2.14
N ALA A 183 -10.22 -5.50 1.16
CA ALA A 183 -10.67 -6.43 0.14
C ALA A 183 -9.50 -6.94 -0.73
N TYR A 184 -8.56 -6.05 -1.07
CA TYR A 184 -7.33 -6.42 -1.76
C TYR A 184 -6.48 -7.38 -0.92
N ALA A 185 -6.21 -7.03 0.34
CA ALA A 185 -5.45 -7.84 1.30
C ALA A 185 -6.05 -9.24 1.52
N ALA A 186 -7.38 -9.34 1.57
CA ALA A 186 -8.09 -10.60 1.78
C ALA A 186 -7.77 -11.68 0.71
N GLN A 187 -7.41 -11.27 -0.51
CA GLN A 187 -7.09 -12.21 -1.61
C GLN A 187 -5.84 -13.05 -1.35
N PHE A 188 -4.97 -12.65 -0.43
CA PHE A 188 -3.73 -13.35 -0.07
C PHE A 188 -3.57 -13.55 1.45
N GLY A 189 -4.64 -13.32 2.22
CA GLY A 189 -4.61 -13.38 3.69
C GLY A 189 -3.73 -12.30 4.31
N GLY A 190 -3.64 -11.14 3.66
CA GLY A 190 -2.92 -9.94 4.11
C GLY A 190 -3.51 -9.31 5.37
N GLU A 191 -2.67 -8.53 6.04
CA GLU A 191 -3.08 -7.74 7.21
C GLU A 191 -4.24 -6.78 6.86
N GLN A 192 -5.16 -6.59 7.81
CA GLN A 192 -6.31 -5.71 7.62
C GLN A 192 -6.07 -4.37 8.30
N LEU A 193 -6.35 -3.28 7.59
CA LEU A 193 -6.37 -1.93 8.10
C LEU A 193 -7.61 -1.69 8.97
N PRO A 194 -7.50 -0.90 10.05
CA PRO A 194 -8.64 -0.57 10.88
C PRO A 194 -9.63 0.32 10.12
N THR A 195 -10.90 -0.09 10.03
CA THR A 195 -11.94 0.71 9.39
C THR A 195 -12.24 1.97 10.21
N PRO A 196 -12.27 3.17 9.60
CA PRO A 196 -12.67 4.39 10.27
C PRO A 196 -14.08 4.27 10.84
N ARG A 197 -14.28 4.61 12.12
CA ARG A 197 -15.61 4.59 12.73
C ARG A 197 -16.46 5.70 12.13
N THR A 198 -17.70 5.37 11.76
CA THR A 198 -18.75 6.37 11.49
C THR A 198 -18.93 7.20 12.76
N SER A 199 -18.75 8.51 12.67
CA SER A 199 -18.68 9.42 13.80
C SER A 199 -19.90 9.34 14.72
N ALA A 200 -19.65 9.02 16.00
CA ALA A 200 -20.50 9.43 17.11
C ALA A 200 -19.61 9.68 18.35
N GLY A 201 -19.26 10.95 18.57
CA GLY A 201 -18.73 11.44 19.85
C GLY A 201 -17.20 11.45 20.03
N PRO A 202 -16.72 12.23 21.02
CA PRO A 202 -15.30 12.51 21.23
C PRO A 202 -14.51 11.22 21.51
N ARG A 203 -13.39 11.11 20.80
CA ARG A 203 -12.48 9.96 20.77
C ARG A 203 -11.79 9.77 22.13
N SER A 204 -12.21 8.78 22.92
CA SER A 204 -11.34 8.19 23.95
C SER A 204 -10.67 6.95 23.39
N TRP A 205 -9.42 7.09 22.95
CA TRP A 205 -8.51 5.95 22.87
C TRP A 205 -8.11 5.61 24.31
N ARG A 206 -8.61 4.50 24.86
CA ARG A 206 -8.06 3.99 26.12
C ARG A 206 -6.79 3.21 25.80
N VAL A 207 -5.75 3.57 26.55
CA VAL A 207 -4.42 2.96 26.69
C VAL A 207 -4.54 1.49 27.04
#